data_AF-A0A8K1CUL6-F1
#
_entry.id   AF-A0A8K1CUL6-F1
#
_cell.length_a   1.000
_cell.length_b   1.000
_cell.length_c   1.000
_cell.angle_alpha   90.00
_cell.angle_beta   90.00
_cell.angle_gamma   90.00
#
_symmetry.space_group_name_H-M   'P 1'
#
loop_
_entity.id
_entity.type
_entity.pdbx_description
1 polymer ?
#
loop_
_entity_poly.entity_id
_entity_poly.type
_entity_poly.pdbx_seq_one_letter_code
_entity_poly.pdbx_strand_id
1 'polypeptide(L)'
;MKNEVVEAYFDPVACVTQEERRERIVALVKAVDRLLTQLDIDYWLDSGTLLGQFREQNVMLWDNDADIGITSAGYEKLRGLKVPVDVPDGYKLQVYDSELYDTDDRDANIPVRLVDTRFGFYVDGFVFHEAVVNDVEVLSTAASVSWHTCAKCLRVGTYEALLVITKAYVFPLIACDFADFRVVCPAQRTLYLDHLYGSDFRIPKPRH
;
A
#
# COMPACT_ATOMS: atom_id res chain seq x y z
N MET A 1 12.82 -8.71 -5.25
CA MET A 1 11.98 -9.58 -4.39
C MET A 1 11.30 -8.66 -3.39
N LYS A 2 10.00 -8.82 -3.12
CA LYS A 2 9.35 -8.11 -2.00
C LYS A 2 9.94 -8.73 -0.74
N ASN A 3 10.67 -7.97 0.06
CA ASN A 3 11.30 -8.49 1.27
C ASN A 3 10.23 -8.67 2.33
N GLU A 4 10.17 -9.80 3.03
CA GLU A 4 9.15 -10.04 4.05
C GLU A 4 9.23 -9.06 5.24
N VAL A 5 10.41 -8.45 5.44
CA VAL A 5 10.70 -7.44 6.45
C VAL A 5 11.77 -6.48 5.91
N VAL A 6 11.87 -5.28 6.48
CA VAL A 6 13.03 -4.40 6.25
C VAL A 6 14.22 -4.96 7.02
N GLU A 7 15.20 -5.51 6.29
CA GLU A 7 16.34 -6.27 6.86
C GLU A 7 17.11 -5.50 7.93
N ALA A 8 17.26 -4.17 7.78
CA ALA A 8 17.92 -3.32 8.75
C ALA A 8 17.27 -3.33 10.15
N TYR A 9 16.00 -3.72 10.25
CA TYR A 9 15.22 -3.77 11.49
C TYR A 9 14.77 -5.19 11.84
N PHE A 10 15.26 -6.20 11.12
CA PHE A 10 14.95 -7.59 11.43
C PHE A 10 15.74 -8.04 12.66
N ASP A 11 15.02 -8.41 13.72
CA ASP A 11 15.60 -9.05 14.90
C ASP A 11 15.41 -10.58 14.79
N PRO A 12 16.47 -11.36 14.46
CA PRO A 12 16.37 -12.81 14.31
C PRO A 12 16.09 -13.56 15.62
N VAL A 13 16.20 -12.88 16.76
CA VAL A 13 15.91 -13.46 18.10
C VAL A 13 14.49 -13.15 18.55
N ALA A 14 13.82 -12.17 17.91
CA ALA A 14 12.45 -11.82 18.23
C ALA A 14 11.46 -12.88 17.74
N CYS A 15 10.82 -13.59 18.66
CA CYS A 15 9.67 -14.43 18.36
C CYS A 15 8.42 -13.55 18.25
N VAL A 16 7.88 -13.38 17.04
CA VAL A 16 6.60 -12.70 16.79
C VAL A 16 5.59 -13.70 16.25
N THR A 17 4.48 -13.89 16.96
CA THR A 17 3.37 -14.72 16.50
C THR A 17 2.65 -14.07 15.31
N GLN A 18 1.85 -14.85 14.56
CA GLN A 18 1.07 -14.30 13.45
C GLN A 18 0.07 -13.23 13.90
N GLU A 19 -0.51 -13.38 15.09
CA GLU A 19 -1.45 -12.39 15.63
C GLU A 19 -0.71 -11.11 16.04
N GLU A 20 0.42 -11.21 16.74
CA GLU A 20 1.24 -10.03 17.08
C GLU A 20 1.75 -9.30 15.83
N ARG A 21 2.11 -10.04 14.77
CA ARG A 21 2.46 -9.47 13.46
C ARG A 21 1.29 -8.69 12.87
N ARG A 22 0.11 -9.32 12.79
CA ARG A 22 -1.11 -8.67 12.30
C ARG A 22 -1.42 -7.40 13.09
N GLU A 23 -1.41 -7.46 14.42
CA GLU A 23 -1.68 -6.31 15.29
C GLU A 23 -0.71 -5.14 15.01
N ARG A 24 0.56 -5.44 14.76
CA ARG A 24 1.58 -4.44 14.40
C ARG A 24 1.36 -3.83 13.02
N ILE A 25 1.05 -4.64 12.02
CA ILE A 25 0.73 -4.14 10.68
C ILE A 25 -0.54 -3.29 10.72
N VAL A 26 -1.56 -3.70 11.48
CA VAL A 26 -2.77 -2.90 11.72
C VAL A 26 -2.42 -1.54 12.35
N ALA A 27 -1.52 -1.51 13.33
CA ALA A 27 -1.06 -0.27 13.94
C ALA A 27 -0.31 0.65 12.95
N LEU A 28 0.49 0.08 12.03
CA LEU A 28 1.12 0.83 10.94
C LEU A 28 0.08 1.42 9.98
N VAL A 29 -0.93 0.65 9.56
CA VAL A 29 -2.01 1.15 8.69
C VAL A 29 -2.74 2.30 9.37
N LYS A 30 -3.01 2.20 10.68
CA LYS A 30 -3.64 3.26 11.49
C LYS A 30 -2.77 4.52 11.60
N ALA A 31 -1.44 4.38 11.65
CA ALA A 31 -0.51 5.50 11.67
C ALA A 31 -0.45 6.21 10.30
N VAL A 32 -0.38 5.45 9.21
CA VAL A 32 -0.44 5.99 7.83
C VAL A 32 -1.77 6.70 7.59
N ASP A 33 -2.89 6.11 8.00
CA ASP A 33 -4.24 6.69 7.90
C ASP A 33 -4.32 8.08 8.55
N ARG A 34 -3.84 8.19 9.80
CA ARG A 34 -3.78 9.47 10.52
C ARG A 34 -2.90 10.49 9.81
N LEU A 35 -1.70 10.07 9.40
CA LEU A 35 -0.72 10.95 8.77
C LEU A 35 -1.26 11.53 7.45
N LEU A 36 -1.77 10.68 6.56
CA LEU A 36 -2.26 11.12 5.25
C LEU A 36 -3.56 11.92 5.35
N THR A 37 -4.44 11.55 6.29
CA THR A 37 -5.67 12.32 6.55
C THR A 37 -5.38 13.71 7.12
N GLN A 38 -4.44 13.83 8.08
CA GLN A 38 -4.02 15.13 8.63
C GLN A 38 -3.38 16.03 7.57
N LEU A 39 -2.67 15.42 6.62
CA LEU A 39 -2.09 16.12 5.49
C LEU A 39 -3.08 16.39 4.37
N ASP A 40 -4.36 15.98 4.46
CA ASP A 40 -5.34 16.11 3.37
C ASP A 40 -4.76 15.54 2.06
N ILE A 41 -4.37 14.27 2.12
CA ILE A 41 -3.83 13.49 1.01
C ILE A 41 -4.77 12.32 0.74
N ASP A 42 -5.25 12.22 -0.50
CA ASP A 42 -6.03 11.08 -0.97
C ASP A 42 -5.16 9.82 -1.06
N TYR A 43 -5.58 8.78 -0.34
CA TYR A 43 -5.00 7.44 -0.36
C TYR A 43 -6.08 6.39 -0.17
N TRP A 44 -5.75 5.12 -0.41
CA TRP A 44 -6.66 4.00 -0.17
C TRP A 44 -5.89 2.71 0.14
N LEU A 45 -6.53 1.76 0.82
CA LEU A 45 -5.99 0.41 0.93
C LEU A 45 -5.83 -0.24 -0.45
N ASP A 46 -4.69 -0.86 -0.71
CA ASP A 46 -4.36 -1.49 -1.98
C ASP A 46 -3.95 -2.96 -1.79
N SER A 47 -3.80 -3.69 -2.91
CA SER A 47 -3.19 -5.01 -2.99
C SER A 47 -3.67 -5.99 -1.90
N GLY A 48 -2.75 -6.64 -1.18
CA GLY A 48 -3.08 -7.68 -0.19
C GLY A 48 -3.92 -7.13 0.96
N THR A 49 -3.65 -5.89 1.36
CA THR A 49 -4.37 -5.21 2.44
C THR A 49 -5.83 -4.93 2.08
N LEU A 50 -6.11 -4.50 0.85
CA LEU A 50 -7.49 -4.35 0.37
C LEU A 50 -8.21 -5.71 0.27
N LEU A 51 -7.49 -6.76 -0.14
CA LEU A 51 -8.04 -8.11 -0.20
C LEU A 51 -8.39 -8.64 1.20
N GLY A 52 -7.51 -8.42 2.18
CA GLY A 52 -7.75 -8.72 3.58
C GLY A 52 -8.93 -7.93 4.16
N GLN A 53 -9.00 -6.62 3.88
CA GLN A 53 -10.15 -5.79 4.23
C GLN A 53 -11.45 -6.41 3.66
N PHE A 54 -11.44 -6.86 2.42
CA PHE A 54 -12.62 -7.43 1.78
C PHE A 54 -13.03 -8.79 2.38
N ARG A 55 -12.07 -9.67 2.67
CA ARG A 55 -12.33 -11.06 3.10
C ARG A 55 -12.54 -11.22 4.60
N GLU A 56 -11.77 -10.48 5.40
CA GLU A 56 -11.65 -10.69 6.85
C GLU A 56 -11.87 -9.40 7.65
N GLN A 57 -12.06 -8.25 6.96
CA GLN A 57 -12.08 -6.92 7.56
C GLN A 57 -10.80 -6.62 8.38
N ASN A 58 -9.66 -7.18 7.96
CA ASN A 58 -8.40 -7.07 8.68
C ASN A 58 -7.22 -7.35 7.73
N VAL A 59 -5.97 -7.16 8.18
CA VAL A 59 -4.78 -7.74 7.53
C VAL A 59 -4.92 -9.27 7.56
N MET A 60 -4.63 -9.96 6.46
CA MET A 60 -4.69 -11.44 6.45
C MET A 60 -3.61 -11.98 7.42
N LEU A 61 -3.89 -13.07 8.15
CA LEU A 61 -3.01 -13.58 9.24
C LEU A 61 -1.57 -13.85 8.79
N TRP A 62 -1.37 -13.99 7.49
CA TRP A 62 -0.16 -14.43 6.88
C TRP A 62 0.56 -13.38 6.05
N ASP A 63 -0.02 -12.19 5.94
CA ASP A 63 0.66 -11.06 5.33
C ASP A 63 1.77 -10.57 6.27
N ASN A 64 2.85 -10.08 5.68
CA ASN A 64 4.02 -9.59 6.41
C ASN A 64 4.14 -8.06 6.38
N ASP A 65 3.29 -7.43 5.60
CA ASP A 65 3.25 -6.01 5.32
C ASP A 65 1.82 -5.56 5.02
N ALA A 66 1.69 -4.28 4.72
CA ALA A 66 0.48 -3.72 4.14
C ALA A 66 0.82 -2.80 2.96
N ASP A 67 -0.19 -2.53 2.13
CA ASP A 67 -0.06 -1.76 0.90
C ASP A 67 -1.17 -0.69 0.84
N ILE A 68 -0.80 0.52 0.43
CA ILE A 68 -1.72 1.60 0.10
C ILE A 68 -1.42 2.18 -1.28
N GLY A 69 -2.45 2.72 -1.93
CA GLY A 69 -2.31 3.61 -3.09
C GLY A 69 -2.37 5.06 -2.65
N ILE A 70 -1.57 5.92 -3.27
CA ILE A 70 -1.56 7.38 -3.08
C ILE A 70 -1.60 8.06 -4.45
N THR A 71 -2.32 9.18 -4.56
CA THR A 71 -2.30 9.97 -5.81
C THR A 71 -0.91 10.57 -6.04
N SER A 72 -0.53 10.79 -7.30
CA SER A 72 0.70 11.52 -7.63
C SER A 72 0.73 12.90 -6.98
N ALA A 73 -0.39 13.64 -6.99
CA ALA A 73 -0.50 14.93 -6.30
C ALA A 73 -0.28 14.80 -4.77
N GLY A 74 -0.81 13.75 -4.15
CA GLY A 74 -0.58 13.44 -2.74
C GLY A 74 0.89 13.15 -2.42
N TYR A 75 1.54 12.34 -3.26
CA TYR A 75 2.97 12.06 -3.13
C TYR A 75 3.82 13.32 -3.30
N GLU A 76 3.52 14.16 -4.29
CA GLU A 76 4.19 15.45 -4.50
C GLU A 76 4.09 16.37 -3.28
N LYS A 77 2.92 16.38 -2.62
CA LYS A 77 2.70 17.11 -1.37
C LYS A 77 3.54 16.53 -0.23
N LEU A 78 3.58 15.21 -0.08
CA LEU A 78 4.34 14.52 0.97
C LEU A 78 5.86 14.70 0.81
N ARG A 79 6.40 14.51 -0.41
CA ARG A 79 7.83 14.63 -0.68
C ARG A 79 8.33 16.07 -0.52
N GLY A 80 7.46 17.06 -0.83
CA GLY A 80 7.76 18.48 -0.80
C GLY A 80 7.63 19.15 0.57
N LEU A 81 7.30 18.41 1.62
CA LEU A 81 7.20 18.95 2.97
C LEU A 81 8.53 19.58 3.40
N LYS A 82 8.43 20.72 4.10
CA LYS A 82 9.58 21.48 4.64
C LYS A 82 9.67 21.43 6.17
N VAL A 83 8.67 20.83 6.80
CA VAL A 83 8.62 20.57 8.25
C VAL A 83 8.28 19.10 8.45
N PRO A 84 8.96 18.38 9.36
CA PRO A 84 8.63 17.00 9.69
C PRO A 84 7.21 16.88 10.24
N VAL A 85 6.49 15.87 9.78
CA VAL A 85 5.22 15.40 10.36
C VAL A 85 5.46 14.59 11.63
N ASP A 86 4.42 14.51 12.45
CA ASP A 86 4.39 13.64 13.63
C ASP A 86 4.35 12.17 13.17
N VAL A 87 5.41 11.44 13.48
CA VAL A 87 5.52 9.99 13.25
C VAL A 87 5.70 9.35 14.62
N PRO A 88 4.84 8.38 15.01
CA PRO A 88 4.93 7.75 16.32
C PRO A 88 6.33 7.15 16.60
N ASP A 89 6.76 7.22 17.86
CA ASP A 89 8.01 6.61 18.30
C ASP A 89 8.10 5.13 17.91
N GLY A 90 9.27 4.75 17.38
CA GLY A 90 9.50 3.39 16.86
C GLY A 90 9.02 3.18 15.42
N TYR A 91 8.47 4.21 14.76
CA TYR A 91 8.21 4.20 13.32
C TYR A 91 9.16 5.14 12.56
N LYS A 92 9.52 4.76 11.33
CA LYS A 92 10.28 5.60 10.39
C LYS A 92 9.48 5.77 9.11
N LEU A 93 9.21 7.04 8.75
CA LEU A 93 8.68 7.39 7.44
C LEU A 93 9.85 7.55 6.46
N GLN A 94 9.74 6.86 5.32
CA GLN A 94 10.64 6.96 4.18
C GLN A 94 9.87 7.53 2.99
N VAL A 95 10.46 8.53 2.32
CA VAL A 95 9.85 9.16 1.14
C VAL A 95 10.94 9.39 0.10
N TYR A 96 10.84 8.72 -1.04
CA TYR A 96 11.75 8.88 -2.17
C TYR A 96 11.82 10.35 -2.61
N ASP A 97 13.02 10.83 -2.94
CA ASP A 97 13.27 12.20 -3.41
C ASP A 97 12.69 13.30 -2.48
N SER A 98 12.74 13.07 -1.17
CA SER A 98 12.42 14.06 -0.14
C SER A 98 13.68 14.66 0.48
N GLU A 99 13.63 15.97 0.79
CA GLU A 99 14.69 16.64 1.55
C GLU A 99 14.66 16.30 3.06
N LEU A 100 13.52 15.80 3.57
CA LEU A 100 13.30 15.55 5.00
C LEU A 100 13.40 14.09 5.39
N TYR A 101 12.96 13.19 4.52
CA TYR A 101 12.81 11.78 4.82
C TYR A 101 13.82 10.96 4.03
N ASP A 102 14.58 10.15 4.76
CA ASP A 102 15.55 9.24 4.15
C ASP A 102 14.83 8.20 3.27
N THR A 103 15.46 7.85 2.16
CA THR A 103 14.96 6.85 1.23
C THR A 103 15.45 5.45 1.57
N ASP A 104 16.52 5.30 2.37
CA ASP A 104 17.19 4.01 2.61
C ASP A 104 17.30 3.15 1.32
N ASP A 105 16.59 2.02 1.26
CA ASP A 105 16.56 1.05 0.16
C ASP A 105 15.42 1.29 -0.86
N ARG A 106 14.67 2.40 -0.74
CA ARG A 106 13.52 2.71 -1.59
C ARG A 106 13.96 3.10 -3.00
N ASP A 107 13.13 2.70 -3.97
CA ASP A 107 13.23 3.11 -5.36
C ASP A 107 11.98 3.88 -5.79
N ALA A 108 12.02 4.44 -7.00
CA ALA A 108 10.95 5.25 -7.55
C ALA A 108 9.61 4.50 -7.75
N ASN A 109 9.61 3.16 -7.71
CA ASN A 109 8.40 2.35 -7.89
C ASN A 109 7.64 2.11 -6.58
N ILE A 110 8.30 2.26 -5.42
CA ILE A 110 7.69 2.18 -4.09
C ILE A 110 8.18 3.36 -3.25
N PRO A 111 7.76 4.59 -3.59
CA PRO A 111 8.42 5.78 -3.10
C PRO A 111 7.98 6.21 -1.69
N VAL A 112 6.98 5.57 -1.08
CA VAL A 112 6.54 5.88 0.28
C VAL A 112 6.54 4.60 1.10
N ARG A 113 7.11 4.65 2.31
CA ARG A 113 7.03 3.53 3.26
C ARG A 113 6.98 4.03 4.69
N LEU A 114 6.12 3.41 5.51
CA LEU A 114 6.18 3.54 6.97
C LEU A 114 6.65 2.21 7.57
N VAL A 115 7.72 2.25 8.36
CA VAL A 115 8.38 1.04 8.90
C VAL A 115 8.25 1.00 10.42
N ASP A 116 7.89 -0.15 10.99
CA ASP A 116 8.12 -0.50 12.40
C ASP A 116 9.61 -0.80 12.60
N THR A 117 10.36 0.13 13.19
CA THR A 117 11.81 0.01 13.34
C THR A 117 12.22 -1.02 14.39
N ARG A 118 11.26 -1.63 15.09
CA ARG A 118 11.52 -2.68 16.07
C ARG A 118 11.49 -4.08 15.46
N PHE A 119 10.68 -4.30 14.43
CA PHE A 119 10.48 -5.64 13.83
C PHE A 119 10.64 -5.67 12.31
N GLY A 120 10.73 -4.51 11.65
CA GLY A 120 10.86 -4.39 10.22
C GLY A 120 9.57 -4.63 9.44
N PHE A 121 8.40 -4.69 10.09
CA PHE A 121 7.11 -4.68 9.39
C PHE A 121 6.88 -3.29 8.76
N TYR A 122 6.11 -3.22 7.68
CA TYR A 122 5.96 -1.97 6.95
C TYR A 122 4.62 -1.84 6.22
N VAL A 123 4.29 -0.59 5.87
CA VAL A 123 3.26 -0.24 4.89
C VAL A 123 3.95 0.38 3.67
N ASP A 124 3.77 -0.21 2.49
CA ASP A 124 4.23 0.34 1.21
C ASP A 124 3.17 1.26 0.58
N GLY A 125 3.61 2.36 0.00
CA GLY A 125 2.78 3.31 -0.74
C GLY A 125 3.13 3.34 -2.22
N PHE A 126 2.17 2.96 -3.05
CA PHE A 126 2.27 2.99 -4.51
C PHE A 126 1.66 4.26 -5.07
N VAL A 127 2.41 4.96 -5.93
CA VAL A 127 1.95 6.21 -6.54
C VAL A 127 1.14 5.92 -7.80
N PHE A 128 -0.05 6.51 -7.86
CA PHE A 128 -0.96 6.44 -8.99
C PHE A 128 -1.03 7.79 -9.71
N HIS A 129 -0.67 7.78 -10.98
CA HIS A 129 -0.73 8.92 -11.88
C HIS A 129 -2.08 8.96 -12.61
N GLU A 130 -2.73 10.10 -12.62
CA GLU A 130 -3.95 10.32 -13.38
C GLU A 130 -3.65 10.51 -14.87
N ALA A 131 -4.45 9.88 -15.73
CA ALA A 131 -4.42 10.07 -17.17
C ALA A 131 -5.82 9.92 -17.78
N VAL A 132 -5.99 10.34 -19.02
CA VAL A 132 -7.17 10.09 -19.84
C VAL A 132 -6.75 9.26 -21.05
N VAL A 133 -7.35 8.09 -21.22
CA VAL A 133 -7.10 7.18 -22.36
C VAL A 133 -8.41 6.90 -23.06
N ASN A 134 -8.53 7.33 -24.32
CA ASN A 134 -9.77 7.19 -25.11
C ASN A 134 -11.02 7.68 -24.35
N ASP A 135 -10.96 8.90 -23.81
CA ASP A 135 -12.02 9.54 -23.01
C ASP A 135 -12.37 8.84 -21.68
N VAL A 136 -11.55 7.88 -21.23
CA VAL A 136 -11.69 7.23 -19.92
C VAL A 136 -10.61 7.74 -18.98
N GLU A 137 -11.03 8.29 -17.83
CA GLU A 137 -10.12 8.62 -16.74
C GLU A 137 -9.57 7.34 -16.09
N VAL A 138 -8.25 7.24 -16.01
CA VAL A 138 -7.53 6.11 -15.44
C VAL A 138 -6.50 6.58 -14.43
N LEU A 139 -6.13 5.66 -13.55
CA LEU A 139 -5.00 5.75 -12.64
C LEU A 139 -3.98 4.69 -13.05
N SER A 140 -2.72 5.07 -13.17
CA SER A 140 -1.64 4.15 -13.52
C SER A 140 -0.43 4.26 -12.61
N THR A 141 0.21 3.13 -12.33
CA THR A 141 1.47 3.07 -11.57
C THR A 141 2.68 3.05 -12.51
N ALA A 142 3.87 3.32 -11.97
CA ALA A 142 5.12 2.99 -12.67
C ALA A 142 5.23 1.48 -12.89
N ALA A 143 5.93 1.08 -13.96
CA ALA A 143 6.19 -0.33 -14.24
C ALA A 143 7.00 -0.95 -13.09
N SER A 144 6.49 -2.04 -12.52
CA SER A 144 7.14 -2.67 -11.36
C SER A 144 6.88 -4.17 -11.31
N VAL A 145 7.82 -4.88 -10.71
CA VAL A 145 7.68 -6.31 -10.36
C VAL A 145 6.62 -6.54 -9.27
N SER A 146 6.21 -5.50 -8.54
CA SER A 146 5.10 -5.60 -7.57
C SER A 146 3.80 -6.05 -8.25
N TRP A 147 3.64 -5.72 -9.53
CA TRP A 147 2.45 -6.04 -10.32
C TRP A 147 2.57 -7.36 -11.10
N HIS A 148 3.62 -8.16 -10.87
CA HIS A 148 3.90 -9.36 -11.68
C HIS A 148 2.81 -10.45 -11.59
N THR A 149 1.99 -10.50 -10.53
CA THR A 149 0.87 -11.43 -10.41
C THR A 149 -0.48 -10.82 -10.74
N CYS A 150 -0.51 -9.53 -11.08
CA CYS A 150 -1.76 -8.84 -11.38
C CYS A 150 -2.43 -9.44 -12.63
N ALA A 151 -3.73 -9.73 -12.51
CA ALA A 151 -4.50 -10.47 -13.50
C ALA A 151 -4.74 -9.67 -14.78
N LYS A 152 -4.95 -8.35 -14.66
CA LYS A 152 -5.32 -7.47 -15.80
C LYS A 152 -4.34 -6.32 -16.04
N CYS A 153 -3.18 -6.34 -15.37
CA CYS A 153 -2.13 -5.34 -15.55
C CYS A 153 -1.43 -5.48 -16.91
N LEU A 154 -0.98 -4.36 -17.44
CA LEU A 154 -0.27 -4.29 -18.72
C LEU A 154 1.16 -4.81 -18.55
N ARG A 155 1.51 -5.89 -19.24
CA ARG A 155 2.85 -6.49 -19.21
C ARG A 155 3.82 -5.69 -20.07
N VAL A 156 4.93 -5.27 -19.49
CA VAL A 156 6.00 -4.52 -20.20
C VAL A 156 7.36 -5.22 -20.14
N GLY A 157 7.50 -6.23 -19.28
CA GLY A 157 8.66 -7.11 -19.24
C GLY A 157 8.26 -8.51 -18.77
N THR A 158 9.25 -9.38 -18.56
CA THR A 158 9.04 -10.75 -18.04
C THR A 158 8.33 -10.73 -16.68
N TYR A 159 8.73 -9.80 -15.81
CA TYR A 159 8.18 -9.66 -14.47
C TYR A 159 7.54 -8.29 -14.21
N GLU A 160 7.84 -7.29 -15.03
CA GLU A 160 7.34 -5.93 -14.85
C GLU A 160 5.98 -5.73 -15.51
N ALA A 161 5.07 -5.10 -14.78
CA ALA A 161 3.77 -4.71 -15.29
C ALA A 161 3.37 -3.33 -14.78
N LEU A 162 2.46 -2.66 -15.49
CA LEU A 162 1.78 -1.46 -15.03
C LEU A 162 0.38 -1.84 -14.56
N LEU A 163 0.01 -1.40 -13.36
CA LEU A 163 -1.39 -1.35 -12.99
C LEU A 163 -2.02 -0.14 -13.68
N VAL A 164 -3.05 -0.37 -14.47
CA VAL A 164 -3.86 0.67 -15.11
C VAL A 164 -5.31 0.38 -14.79
N ILE A 165 -5.94 1.22 -13.98
CA ILE A 165 -7.28 0.99 -13.47
C ILE A 165 -8.17 2.22 -13.72
N THR A 166 -9.44 2.00 -13.98
CA THR A 166 -10.40 3.09 -14.14
C THR A 166 -10.47 3.92 -12.87
N LYS A 167 -10.37 5.25 -12.98
CA LYS A 167 -10.44 6.17 -11.83
C LYS A 167 -11.75 6.01 -11.05
N ALA A 168 -12.85 5.70 -11.74
CA ALA A 168 -14.15 5.41 -11.14
C ALA A 168 -14.18 4.13 -10.27
N TYR A 169 -13.18 3.25 -10.35
CA TYR A 169 -13.08 2.11 -9.42
C TYR A 169 -12.56 2.56 -8.06
N VAL A 170 -11.76 3.64 -8.04
CA VAL A 170 -11.14 4.22 -6.84
C VAL A 170 -12.01 5.32 -6.24
N PHE A 171 -12.40 6.30 -7.04
CA PHE A 171 -13.11 7.49 -6.57
C PHE A 171 -14.63 7.38 -6.80
N PRO A 172 -15.47 7.97 -5.93
CA PRO A 172 -15.09 8.65 -4.69
C PRO A 172 -14.61 7.65 -3.62
N LEU A 173 -13.63 8.05 -2.82
CA LEU A 173 -13.13 7.23 -1.73
C LEU A 173 -14.22 6.98 -0.67
N ILE A 174 -14.22 5.80 -0.06
CA ILE A 174 -15.19 5.40 0.95
C ILE A 174 -14.53 4.93 2.24
N ALA A 175 -15.21 5.07 3.38
CA ALA A 175 -14.76 4.54 4.65
C ALA A 175 -15.16 3.06 4.83
N CYS A 176 -14.17 2.21 5.11
CA CYS A 176 -14.32 0.78 5.37
C CYS A 176 -13.99 0.45 6.81
N ASP A 177 -14.66 -0.55 7.37
CA ASP A 177 -14.23 -1.16 8.63
C ASP A 177 -12.96 -2.00 8.38
N PHE A 178 -11.97 -1.83 9.26
CA PHE A 178 -10.68 -2.51 9.22
C PHE A 178 -10.13 -2.65 10.64
N ALA A 179 -10.06 -3.90 11.12
CA ALA A 179 -9.75 -4.24 12.51
C ALA A 179 -10.62 -3.45 13.50
N ASP A 180 -10.02 -2.58 14.30
CA ASP A 180 -10.68 -1.78 15.34
C ASP A 180 -10.97 -0.33 14.91
N PHE A 181 -10.77 0.02 13.64
CA PHE A 181 -10.95 1.39 13.14
C PHE A 181 -11.57 1.42 11.73
N ARG A 182 -11.82 2.64 11.23
CA ARG A 182 -12.25 2.85 9.84
C ARG A 182 -11.14 3.50 9.04
N VAL A 183 -10.92 2.99 7.83
CA VAL A 183 -9.86 3.40 6.90
C VAL A 183 -10.45 3.65 5.52
N VAL A 184 -9.67 4.30 4.65
CA VAL A 184 -10.11 4.67 3.30
C VAL A 184 -9.91 3.52 2.30
N CYS A 185 -10.92 3.27 1.46
CA CYS A 185 -10.90 2.28 0.38
C CYS A 185 -11.36 2.85 -0.96
N PRO A 186 -11.06 2.15 -2.07
CA PRO A 186 -11.70 2.37 -3.38
C PRO A 186 -13.23 2.28 -3.32
N ALA A 187 -13.94 3.07 -4.12
CA ALA A 187 -15.41 3.04 -4.21
C ALA A 187 -15.95 1.69 -4.67
N GLN A 188 -15.33 1.10 -5.70
CA GLN A 188 -15.75 -0.15 -6.33
C GLN A 188 -14.74 -1.27 -6.09
N ARG A 189 -14.45 -1.55 -4.81
CA ARG A 189 -13.46 -2.57 -4.36
C ARG A 189 -13.57 -3.91 -5.07
N THR A 190 -14.78 -4.36 -5.40
CA THR A 190 -14.98 -5.62 -6.14
C THR A 190 -14.35 -5.56 -7.53
N LEU A 191 -14.54 -4.47 -8.28
CA LEU A 191 -13.97 -4.31 -9.61
C LEU A 191 -12.47 -4.07 -9.54
N TYR A 192 -12.02 -3.35 -8.51
CA TYR A 192 -10.61 -3.15 -8.21
C TYR A 192 -9.89 -4.48 -7.95
N LEU A 193 -10.42 -5.29 -7.03
CA LEU A 193 -9.84 -6.60 -6.67
C LEU A 193 -9.95 -7.62 -7.80
N ASP A 194 -11.03 -7.61 -8.59
CA ASP A 194 -11.13 -8.42 -9.81
C ASP A 194 -10.07 -8.03 -10.87
N HIS A 195 -9.70 -6.75 -10.95
CA HIS A 195 -8.60 -6.31 -11.81
C HIS A 195 -7.24 -6.86 -11.35
N LEU A 196 -6.99 -6.81 -10.04
CA LEU A 196 -5.73 -7.29 -9.47
C LEU A 196 -5.63 -8.83 -9.45
N TYR A 197 -6.68 -9.52 -9.04
CA TYR A 197 -6.59 -10.94 -8.67
C TYR A 197 -7.45 -11.86 -9.55
N GLY A 198 -8.23 -11.31 -10.48
CA GLY A 198 -9.15 -12.05 -11.33
C GLY A 198 -10.51 -12.33 -10.68
N SER A 199 -11.44 -12.88 -11.45
CA SER A 199 -12.84 -13.02 -11.03
C SER A 199 -13.07 -13.94 -9.84
N ASP A 200 -12.12 -14.82 -9.57
CA ASP A 200 -12.14 -15.77 -8.46
C ASP A 200 -11.45 -15.22 -7.19
N PHE A 201 -11.12 -13.93 -7.12
CA PHE A 201 -10.47 -13.31 -5.95
C PHE A 201 -11.25 -13.47 -4.64
N ARG A 202 -12.54 -13.81 -4.69
CA ARG A 202 -13.34 -14.08 -3.48
C ARG A 202 -13.03 -15.45 -2.87
N ILE A 203 -12.47 -16.37 -3.65
CA ILE A 203 -12.16 -17.73 -3.24
C ILE A 203 -10.70 -17.75 -2.77
N PRO A 204 -10.42 -18.05 -1.49
CA PRO A 204 -9.06 -18.27 -1.03
C PRO A 204 -8.42 -19.42 -1.80
N LYS A 205 -7.30 -19.16 -2.47
CA LYS A 205 -6.51 -20.21 -3.12
C LYS A 205 -5.57 -20.82 -2.09
N PRO A 206 -5.36 -22.16 -2.09
CA PRO A 206 -4.28 -22.76 -1.32
C PRO A 206 -2.95 -22.10 -1.71
N ARG A 207 -2.10 -21.80 -0.73
CA ARG A 207 -0.76 -21.35 -1.05
C ARG A 207 0.05 -22.53 -1.60
N HIS A 208 0.78 -22.28 -2.69
CA HIS A 208 1.78 -23.17 -3.24
C HIS A 208 3.14 -22.85 -2.61
#